data_AF-A0A8J6N6B3-F1
#
_entry.id   AF-A0A8J6N6B3-F1
#
_cell.length_a   1.000
_cell.length_b   1.000
_cell.length_c   1.000
_cell.angle_alpha   90.00
_cell.angle_beta   90.00
_cell.angle_gamma   90.00
#
_symmetry.space_group_name_H-M   'P 1'
#
loop_
_entity.id
_entity.type
_entity.pdbx_description
1 polymer ?
#
loop_
_entity_poly.entity_id
_entity_poly.type
_entity_poly.pdbx_seq_one_letter_code
_entity_poly.pdbx_strand_id
1 'polypeptide(L)'
;MLIAEACTHHPIGDDIGREKIPECIKKRLGFDIDFDISSGRDYPEKLEKYKLIIHCGACTLNRREMLTRIYKARSHGVPITNYGVAIAHLHGGLERALEPFPYARECLEDIC
;
A
#
# COMPACT_ATOMS: atom_id res chain seq x y z
N MET A 1 8.74 4.93 -4.44
CA MET A 1 7.41 4.68 -3.84
C MET A 1 7.49 4.91 -2.33
N LEU A 2 6.37 5.03 -1.62
CA LEU A 2 6.36 5.14 -0.16
C LEU A 2 5.76 3.87 0.47
N ILE A 3 6.52 3.21 1.35
CA ILE A 3 6.01 2.22 2.30
C ILE A 3 5.59 2.96 3.55
N ALA A 4 4.29 2.91 3.89
CA ALA A 4 3.74 3.66 5.01
C ALA A 4 3.18 2.75 6.10
N GLU A 5 3.80 2.79 7.28
CA GLU A 5 3.44 1.99 8.43
C GLU A 5 2.76 2.84 9.50
N ALA A 6 1.60 2.38 9.97
CA ALA A 6 0.80 3.09 10.95
C ALA A 6 1.35 3.07 12.37
N CYS A 7 2.32 2.20 12.65
CA CYS A 7 2.89 1.97 13.96
C CYS A 7 4.39 2.26 13.92
N THR A 8 4.95 2.60 15.07
CA THR A 8 6.38 2.87 15.25
C THR A 8 7.12 1.69 15.85
N HIS A 9 6.45 0.57 16.09
CA HIS A 9 7.11 -0.61 16.65
C HIS A 9 8.06 -1.18 15.60
N HIS A 10 9.21 -1.64 16.08
CA HIS A 10 10.18 -2.31 15.22
C HIS A 10 9.59 -3.67 14.80
N PRO A 11 9.57 -4.01 13.50
CA PRO A 11 9.17 -5.34 13.06
C PRO A 11 10.08 -6.39 13.74
N ILE A 12 9.48 -7.46 14.25
CA ILE A 12 10.22 -8.63 14.77
C ILE A 12 10.26 -9.67 13.64
N GLY A 13 11.40 -9.75 12.94
CA GLY A 13 11.64 -10.72 11.85
C GLY A 13 11.27 -10.23 10.44
N ASP A 14 11.36 -11.15 9.47
CA ASP A 14 11.09 -11.01 8.03
C ASP A 14 10.05 -9.93 7.66
N ASP A 15 10.51 -8.76 7.23
CA ASP A 15 9.65 -7.61 7.02
C ASP A 15 8.95 -7.67 5.66
N ILE A 16 7.66 -8.05 5.70
CA ILE A 16 6.80 -8.09 4.51
C ILE A 16 6.74 -6.72 3.82
N GLY A 17 6.68 -5.64 4.58
CA GLY A 17 6.49 -4.27 4.09
C GLY A 17 7.77 -3.65 3.53
N ARG A 18 8.89 -3.81 4.23
CA ARG A 18 10.16 -3.14 3.93
C ARG A 18 11.08 -3.95 3.02
N GLU A 19 10.90 -5.26 2.93
CA GLU A 19 11.76 -6.13 2.12
C GLU A 19 10.94 -6.87 1.04
N LYS A 20 9.99 -7.72 1.44
CA LYS A 20 9.33 -8.65 0.50
C LYS A 20 8.49 -7.94 -0.57
N ILE A 21 7.67 -6.97 -0.18
CA ILE A 21 6.87 -6.20 -1.14
C ILE A 21 7.78 -5.42 -2.12
N PRO A 22 8.78 -4.63 -1.65
CA PRO A 22 9.73 -3.98 -2.54
C PRO A 22 10.44 -4.96 -3.50
N GLU A 23 10.92 -6.10 -3.02
CA GLU A 23 11.54 -7.11 -3.89
C GLU A 23 10.59 -7.65 -4.96
N CYS A 24 9.36 -8.01 -4.59
CA CYS A 24 8.37 -8.51 -5.53
C CYS A 24 8.03 -7.47 -6.61
N ILE A 25 7.95 -6.19 -6.23
CA ILE A 25 7.72 -5.09 -7.18
C ILE A 25 8.90 -4.95 -8.13
N LYS A 26 10.14 -4.91 -7.61
CA LYS A 26 11.36 -4.83 -8.44
C LYS A 26 11.44 -6.00 -9.42
N LYS A 27 11.18 -7.23 -8.95
CA LYS A 27 11.15 -8.43 -9.80
C LYS A 27 10.09 -8.34 -10.90
N ARG A 28 8.89 -7.85 -10.58
CA ARG A 28 7.80 -7.71 -11.58
C ARG A 28 8.08 -6.63 -12.62
N LEU A 29 8.71 -5.53 -12.21
CA LEU A 29 8.98 -4.40 -13.10
C LEU A 29 10.28 -4.55 -13.90
N GLY A 30 11.22 -5.37 -13.44
CA GLY A 30 12.48 -5.63 -14.14
C GLY A 30 13.51 -4.49 -14.06
N PHE A 31 13.27 -3.50 -13.20
CA PHE A 31 14.21 -2.41 -12.93
C PHE A 31 14.15 -2.00 -11.45
N ASP A 32 15.18 -1.26 -11.01
CA ASP A 32 15.30 -0.85 -9.62
C ASP A 32 14.43 0.39 -9.31
N ILE A 33 13.88 0.41 -8.10
CA ILE A 33 12.97 1.46 -7.62
C ILE A 33 13.37 1.85 -6.20
N ASP A 34 13.40 3.15 -5.96
CA ASP A 34 13.60 3.69 -4.63
C ASP A 34 12.32 3.60 -3.80
N PHE A 35 12.47 3.10 -2.57
CA PHE A 35 11.41 3.03 -1.58
C PHE A 35 11.81 3.86 -0.36
N ASP A 36 11.00 4.87 -0.06
CA ASP A 36 11.06 5.51 1.26
C ASP A 36 10.17 4.74 2.22
N ILE A 37 10.57 4.70 3.48
CA ILE A 37 9.80 4.09 4.57
C ILE A 37 9.41 5.20 5.55
N SER A 38 8.12 5.24 5.90
CA SER A 38 7.60 6.14 6.92
C SER A 38 6.81 5.31 7.93
N SER A 39 7.13 5.50 9.21
CA SER A 39 6.48 4.81 10.32
C SER A 39 5.89 5.81 11.30
N GLY A 40 4.67 5.57 11.77
CA GLY A 40 3.99 6.38 12.77
C GLY A 40 2.66 6.93 12.29
N ARG A 41 2.20 8.02 12.93
CA ARG A 41 0.83 8.52 12.78
C ARG A 41 0.57 9.32 11.50
N ASP A 42 1.61 9.86 10.87
CA ASP A 42 1.48 10.75 9.72
C ASP A 42 2.39 10.36 8.56
N TYR A 43 2.03 10.83 7.37
CA TYR A 43 2.88 10.77 6.17
C TYR A 43 3.96 11.86 6.19
N PRO A 44 5.07 11.67 5.45
CA PRO A 44 6.06 12.72 5.19
C PRO A 44 5.41 13.97 4.59
N GLU A 45 6.01 15.16 4.77
CA GLU A 45 5.40 16.43 4.31
C GLU A 45 5.15 16.49 2.80
N LYS A 46 6.12 16.04 1.99
CA LYS A 46 6.05 16.10 0.52
C LYS A 46 5.56 14.76 -0.03
N LEU A 47 4.25 14.52 0.01
CA LEU A 47 3.67 13.27 -0.52
C LEU A 47 3.78 13.19 -2.05
N GLU A 48 3.66 14.34 -2.72
CA GLU A 48 3.59 14.48 -4.18
C GLU A 48 4.84 14.00 -4.91
N LYS A 49 5.97 13.81 -4.20
CA LYS A 49 7.17 13.19 -4.77
C LYS A 49 6.98 11.70 -5.06
N TYR A 50 6.01 11.05 -4.42
CA TYR A 50 5.76 9.62 -4.58
C TYR A 50 4.75 9.33 -5.68
N LYS A 51 5.00 8.27 -6.45
CA LYS A 51 4.08 7.77 -7.48
C LYS A 51 3.01 6.81 -6.93
N LEU A 52 3.26 6.21 -5.77
CA LEU A 52 2.37 5.26 -5.12
C LEU A 52 2.71 5.18 -3.63
N ILE A 53 1.67 5.11 -2.80
CA ILE A 53 1.76 4.77 -1.38
C ILE A 53 1.28 3.32 -1.20
N ILE A 54 2.09 2.52 -0.52
CA ILE A 54 1.75 1.17 -0.12
C ILE A 54 1.64 1.18 1.40
N HIS A 55 0.41 1.23 1.90
CA HIS A 55 0.13 1.34 3.32
C HIS A 55 0.07 -0.05 3.98
N CYS A 56 0.53 -0.16 5.23
CA CYS A 56 0.39 -1.41 5.98
C CYS A 56 -1.09 -1.75 6.25
N GLY A 57 -1.34 -2.91 6.86
CA GLY A 57 -2.70 -3.36 7.23
C GLY A 57 -3.40 -2.49 8.28
N ALA A 58 -2.74 -1.45 8.82
CA ALA A 58 -3.31 -0.49 9.75
C ALA A 58 -3.92 -1.13 11.02
N CYS A 59 -3.37 -2.24 11.50
CA CYS A 59 -3.91 -3.00 12.64
C CYS A 59 -4.05 -2.19 13.94
N THR A 60 -3.29 -1.10 14.08
CA THR A 60 -3.33 -0.19 15.24
C THR A 60 -4.17 1.07 15.02
N LEU A 61 -4.75 1.27 13.83
CA LEU A 61 -5.57 2.46 13.52
C LEU A 61 -7.05 2.12 13.58
N ASN A 62 -7.85 3.12 13.96
CA ASN A 62 -9.29 3.07 13.77
C ASN A 62 -9.68 3.49 12.34
N ARG A 63 -10.96 3.31 12.00
CA ARG A 63 -11.51 3.65 10.67
C ARG A 63 -11.31 5.13 10.31
N ARG A 64 -11.51 6.05 11.25
CA ARG A 64 -11.38 7.49 11.00
C ARG A 64 -9.95 7.84 10.64
N GLU A 65 -8.96 7.33 11.37
CA GLU A 65 -7.54 7.54 11.11
C GLU A 65 -7.14 7.01 9.73
N MET A 66 -7.57 5.80 9.38
CA MET A 66 -7.30 5.23 8.06
C MET A 66 -7.94 6.05 6.92
N LEU A 67 -9.19 6.49 7.10
CA LEU A 67 -9.86 7.34 6.11
C LEU A 67 -9.14 8.69 5.94
N THR A 68 -8.71 9.33 7.03
CA THR A 68 -7.92 10.57 6.98
C THR A 68 -6.68 10.40 6.12
N ARG A 69 -5.98 9.26 6.26
CA ARG A 69 -4.81 8.95 5.45
C ARG A 69 -5.15 8.78 3.97
N ILE A 70 -6.21 8.04 3.65
CA ILE A 70 -6.67 7.88 2.26
C ILE A 70 -7.01 9.24 1.65
N TYR A 71 -7.73 10.10 2.39
CA TYR A 71 -8.05 11.46 1.94
C TYR A 71 -6.80 12.31 1.72
N LYS A 72 -5.82 12.25 2.64
CA LYS A 72 -4.55 12.99 2.50
C LYS A 72 -3.75 12.54 1.28
N ALA A 73 -3.68 11.24 0.99
CA ALA A 73 -3.04 10.73 -0.21
C ALA A 73 -3.75 11.24 -1.48
N ARG A 74 -5.08 11.12 -1.52
CA ARG A 74 -5.93 11.60 -2.63
C ARG A 74 -5.82 13.11 -2.86
N SER A 75 -5.77 13.92 -1.80
CA SER A 75 -5.67 15.38 -1.93
C SER A 75 -4.34 15.84 -2.52
N HIS A 76 -3.28 15.02 -2.41
CA HIS A 76 -1.99 15.25 -3.05
C HIS A 76 -1.88 14.57 -4.42
N GLY A 77 -2.96 13.97 -4.92
CA GLY A 77 -2.99 13.27 -6.20
C GLY A 77 -2.15 11.98 -6.23
N VAL A 78 -1.85 11.40 -5.07
CA VAL A 78 -1.02 10.19 -4.97
C VAL A 78 -1.91 8.97 -4.77
N PRO A 79 -1.85 7.96 -5.65
CA PRO A 79 -2.61 6.73 -5.47
C PRO A 79 -2.10 5.96 -4.24
N ILE A 80 -3.00 5.24 -3.60
CA ILE A 80 -2.74 4.47 -2.39
C ILE A 80 -3.33 3.07 -2.50
N THR A 81 -2.54 2.08 -2.09
CA THR A 81 -2.96 0.69 -1.90
C THR A 81 -2.54 0.21 -0.51
N ASN A 82 -2.88 -1.03 -0.16
CA ASN A 82 -2.40 -1.67 1.06
C ASN A 82 -1.59 -2.94 0.77
N TYR A 83 -0.88 -3.45 1.77
CA TYR A 83 -0.04 -4.64 1.65
C TYR A 83 -0.80 -5.85 1.08
N GLY A 84 -1.99 -6.15 1.61
CA GLY A 84 -2.78 -7.30 1.16
C GLY A 84 -3.18 -7.21 -0.31
N VAL A 85 -3.69 -6.06 -0.74
CA VAL A 85 -4.09 -5.83 -2.15
C VAL A 85 -2.87 -5.85 -3.07
N ALA A 86 -1.77 -5.21 -2.68
CA ALA A 86 -0.53 -5.22 -3.45
C ALA A 86 0.01 -6.64 -3.62
N ILE A 87 0.08 -7.42 -2.53
CA ILE A 87 0.54 -8.81 -2.56
C ILE A 87 -0.37 -9.67 -3.45
N ALA A 88 -1.69 -9.56 -3.29
CA ALA A 88 -2.64 -10.32 -4.09
C ALA A 88 -2.49 -9.99 -5.59
N HIS A 89 -2.32 -8.71 -5.93
CA HIS A 89 -2.07 -8.30 -7.32
C HIS A 89 -0.74 -8.82 -7.86
N LEU A 90 0.33 -8.71 -7.06
CA LEU A 90 1.68 -9.14 -7.45
C LEU A 90 1.74 -10.64 -7.74
N HIS A 91 0.98 -11.45 -7.00
CA HIS A 91 0.91 -12.91 -7.17
C HIS A 91 -0.22 -13.38 -8.12
N GLY A 92 -1.00 -12.46 -8.72
CA GLY A 92 -2.09 -12.81 -9.64
C GLY A 92 -3.35 -13.37 -8.97
N GLY A 93 -3.49 -13.23 -7.65
CA GLY A 93 -4.63 -13.73 -6.87
C GLY A 93 -5.71 -12.67 -6.57
N LEU A 94 -5.57 -11.43 -7.06
CA LEU A 94 -6.47 -10.34 -6.69
C LEU A 94 -7.93 -10.58 -7.11
N GLU A 95 -8.18 -11.01 -8.34
CA GLU A 95 -9.54 -11.29 -8.83
C GLU A 95 -10.25 -12.32 -7.95
N ARG A 96 -9.57 -13.42 -7.64
CA ARG A 96 -10.08 -14.47 -6.75
C ARG A 96 -10.34 -13.94 -5.35
N ALA A 97 -9.46 -13.08 -4.83
CA ALA A 97 -9.64 -12.47 -3.50
C ALA A 97 -10.84 -11.51 -3.44
N LEU A 98 -11.21 -10.90 -4.57
CA LEU A 98 -12.35 -9.98 -4.68
C LEU A 98 -13.66 -10.67 -5.05
N GLU A 99 -13.66 -11.96 -5.41
CA GLU A 99 -14.87 -12.72 -5.75
C GLU A 99 -16.01 -12.63 -4.71
N PRO A 100 -15.76 -12.69 -3.38
CA PRO A 100 -16.83 -12.51 -2.39
C PRO A 100 -17.28 -11.04 -2.22
N PHE A 101 -16.69 -10.09 -2.94
CA PHE A 101 -16.96 -8.65 -2.87
C PHE A 101 -17.35 -8.10 -4.26
N PRO A 102 -18.60 -8.32 -4.72
CA PRO A 102 -19.03 -8.01 -6.09
C PRO A 102 -18.73 -6.57 -6.53
N TYR A 103 -19.05 -5.59 -5.67
CA TYR A 103 -18.79 -4.18 -5.95
C TYR A 103 -17.29 -3.86 -6.12
N ALA A 104 -16.43 -4.48 -5.31
CA ALA A 104 -15.00 -4.26 -5.40
C ALA A 104 -14.41 -4.92 -6.66
N ARG A 105 -14.98 -6.05 -7.08
CA ARG A 105 -14.62 -6.72 -8.33
C ARG A 105 -15.01 -5.90 -9.56
N GLU A 106 -16.24 -5.37 -9.60
CA GLU A 106 -16.70 -4.46 -10.65
C GLU A 106 -15.77 -3.24 -10.77
N CYS A 107 -15.41 -2.61 -9.64
CA CYS A 107 -14.45 -1.51 -9.61
C CYS A 107 -13.06 -1.87 -10.18
N LEU A 108 -12.64 -3.14 -10.10
CA LEU A 108 -11.36 -3.59 -10.68
C LEU A 108 -11.49 -3.76 -12.19
N GLU A 109 -12.61 -4.32 -12.66
CA GLU A 109 -12.92 -4.54 -14.07
C GLU A 109 -13.04 -3.21 -14.85
N ASP A 110 -13.56 -2.16 -14.23
CA ASP A 110 -13.69 -0.81 -14.85
C ASP A 110 -12.34 -0.10 -15.11
N ILE A 111 -11.25 -0.52 -14.47
CA ILE A 111 -9.94 0.15 -14.50
C ILE A 111 -8.95 -0.58 -15.44
N CYS A 112 -9.22 -1.85 -15.79
CA CYS A 112 -8.37 -2.70 -16.63
C CYS A 112 -8.80 -2.67 -18.10
#